data_AF-A0A355UEQ7-F1
#
_entry.id   AF-A0A355UEQ7-F1
#
_cell.length_a   1.000
_cell.length_b   1.000
_cell.length_c   1.000
_cell.angle_alpha   90.00
_cell.angle_beta   90.00
_cell.angle_gamma   90.00
#
_symmetry.space_group_name_H-M   'P 1'
#
loop_
_entity.id
_entity.type
_entity.pdbx_description
1 polymer ?
#
loop_
_entity_poly.entity_id
_entity_poly.type
_entity_poly.pdbx_seq_one_letter_code
_entity_poly.pdbx_strand_id
1 'polypeptide(L)'
;FLYFNYYQGSAEVEPLSIGGFVPLKKVYDYEPVPKELNEAQAKHIIGVQANTWTEYISDFKKVQYMDIPRIAALSEIAWTPK
;
A
#
# COMPACT_ATOMS: atom_id res chain seq x y z
N PHE A 1 1.03 -5.27 2.71
CA PHE A 1 0.44 -4.72 1.47
C PHE A 1 0.41 -3.20 1.49
N LEU A 2 -0.15 -2.57 2.54
CA LEU A 2 -0.51 -1.15 2.52
C LEU A 2 0.29 -0.27 3.50
N TYR A 3 1.58 -0.57 3.67
CA TYR A 3 2.53 0.29 4.39
C TYR A 3 3.45 0.92 3.36
N PHE A 4 3.21 2.20 3.03
CA PHE A 4 3.90 2.88 1.93
C PHE A 4 5.23 3.50 2.36
N ASN A 5 5.51 3.59 3.66
CA ASN A 5 6.85 3.94 4.14
C ASN A 5 7.89 2.80 3.99
N TYR A 6 7.50 1.63 3.47
CA TYR A 6 8.41 0.53 3.12
C TYR A 6 9.00 0.70 1.71
N TYR A 7 10.18 0.12 1.48
CA TYR A 7 10.86 0.18 0.19
C TYR A 7 9.98 -0.32 -0.96
N GLN A 8 10.05 0.37 -2.10
CA GLN A 8 9.32 0.02 -3.34
C GLN A 8 10.24 -0.46 -4.48
N GLY A 9 11.56 -0.35 -4.29
CA GLY A 9 12.61 -0.87 -5.15
C GLY A 9 13.73 -1.52 -4.33
N SER A 10 14.89 -1.77 -4.95
CA SER A 10 16.07 -2.28 -4.23
C SER A 10 16.59 -1.24 -3.23
N ALA A 11 16.87 -1.66 -1.99
CA ALA A 11 17.40 -0.78 -0.95
C ALA A 11 18.77 -0.16 -1.30
N GLU A 12 19.47 -0.70 -2.31
CA GLU A 12 20.75 -0.17 -2.81
C GLU A 12 20.60 1.15 -3.58
N VAL A 13 19.41 1.41 -4.16
CA VAL A 13 19.15 2.58 -5.02
C VAL A 13 17.99 3.44 -4.52
N GLU A 14 17.16 2.93 -3.62
CA GLU A 14 16.03 3.64 -3.04
C GLU A 14 16.47 4.62 -1.93
N PRO A 15 15.74 5.73 -1.72
CA PRO A 15 15.92 6.56 -0.54
C PRO A 15 15.75 5.77 0.76
N LEU A 16 16.58 6.07 1.77
CA LEU A 16 16.55 5.41 3.08
C LEU A 16 15.13 5.28 3.63
N SER A 17 14.66 4.06 3.85
CA SER A 17 13.33 3.77 4.37
C SER A 17 13.43 2.81 5.56
N ILE A 18 12.36 2.68 6.35
CA ILE A 18 12.38 1.88 7.60
C ILE A 18 12.73 0.39 7.38
N GLY A 19 12.58 -0.11 6.16
CA GLY A 19 12.73 -1.52 5.81
C GLY A 19 11.56 -2.02 4.96
N GLY A 20 11.31 -3.33 5.03
CA GLY A 20 10.22 -3.97 4.30
C GLY A 20 10.37 -3.92 2.78
N PHE A 21 9.44 -4.56 2.07
CA PHE A 21 9.40 -4.51 0.61
C PHE A 21 7.95 -4.59 0.11
N VAL A 22 7.49 -3.47 -0.45
CA VAL A 22 6.13 -3.25 -0.96
C VAL A 22 6.24 -2.55 -2.32
N PRO A 23 6.63 -3.30 -3.38
CA PRO A 23 6.63 -2.79 -4.74
C PRO A 23 5.19 -2.63 -5.26
N LEU A 24 5.02 -1.84 -6.32
CA LEU A 24 3.72 -1.55 -6.93
C LEU A 24 2.89 -2.82 -7.21
N LYS A 25 3.50 -3.86 -7.79
CA LYS A 25 2.82 -5.13 -8.08
C LYS A 25 2.24 -5.76 -6.81
N LYS A 26 2.96 -5.73 -5.70
CA LYS A 26 2.49 -6.30 -4.43
C LYS A 26 1.27 -5.55 -3.92
N VAL A 27 1.18 -4.23 -4.12
CA VAL A 27 -0.02 -3.46 -3.79
C VAL A 27 -1.18 -3.90 -4.67
N TYR A 28 -1.00 -3.97 -5.98
CA TYR A 28 -2.02 -4.44 -6.94
C TYR A 28 -2.53 -5.86 -6.67
N ASP A 29 -1.67 -6.74 -6.18
CA ASP A 29 -2.02 -8.13 -5.85
C ASP A 29 -2.84 -8.24 -4.54
N TYR A 30 -3.11 -7.13 -3.83
CA TYR A 30 -3.86 -7.17 -2.57
C TYR A 30 -5.34 -7.51 -2.80
N GLU A 31 -5.82 -8.53 -2.09
CA GLU A 31 -7.23 -8.90 -2.00
C GLU A 31 -7.81 -8.42 -0.65
N PRO A 32 -8.71 -7.41 -0.64
CA PRO A 32 -9.28 -6.89 0.59
C PRO A 32 -10.15 -7.88 1.35
N VAL A 33 -10.82 -8.82 0.65
CA VAL A 33 -11.73 -9.79 1.25
C VAL A 33 -11.03 -11.15 1.37
N PRO A 34 -10.65 -11.60 2.59
CA PRO A 34 -10.04 -12.91 2.77
C PRO A 34 -10.95 -14.04 2.28
N LYS A 35 -10.36 -15.08 1.67
CA LYS A 35 -11.09 -16.22 1.09
C LYS A 35 -11.83 -17.06 2.14
N GLU A 36 -11.42 -16.92 3.40
CA GLU A 36 -11.97 -17.60 4.55
C GLU A 36 -13.30 -16.99 5.02
N LEU A 37 -13.61 -15.75 4.60
CA LEU A 37 -14.86 -15.09 4.98
C LEU A 37 -16.00 -15.49 4.05
N ASN A 38 -17.15 -15.81 4.65
CA ASN A 38 -18.38 -15.94 3.89
C ASN A 38 -18.99 -14.56 3.56
N GLU A 39 -20.02 -14.54 2.71
CA GLU A 39 -20.69 -13.31 2.26
C GLU A 39 -21.25 -12.46 3.41
N ALA A 40 -21.72 -13.08 4.49
CA ALA A 40 -22.25 -12.35 5.64
C ALA A 40 -21.13 -11.64 6.41
N GLN A 41 -19.98 -12.29 6.56
CA GLN A 41 -18.81 -11.73 7.24
C GLN A 41 -18.11 -10.66 6.40
N ALA A 42 -18.01 -10.86 5.09
CA ALA A 42 -17.39 -9.92 4.16
C ALA A 42 -18.04 -8.52 4.20
N LYS A 43 -19.33 -8.44 4.52
CA LYS A 43 -20.07 -7.16 4.67
C LYS A 43 -19.53 -6.25 5.79
N HIS A 44 -18.76 -6.80 6.74
CA HIS A 44 -18.14 -5.99 7.80
C HIS A 44 -16.85 -5.29 7.35
N ILE A 45 -16.33 -5.61 6.16
CA ILE A 45 -15.20 -4.90 5.57
C ILE A 45 -15.73 -3.63 4.91
N ILE A 46 -15.47 -2.47 5.52
CA ILE A 46 -16.00 -1.18 5.08
C ILE A 46 -15.10 -0.44 4.07
N GLY A 47 -13.89 -0.95 3.82
CA GLY A 47 -12.95 -0.34 2.90
C GLY A 47 -11.49 -0.74 3.15
N VAL A 48 -10.59 0.00 2.50
CA VAL A 48 -9.14 -0.22 2.55
C VAL A 48 -8.42 1.11 2.79
N GLN A 49 -7.24 1.04 3.41
CA GLN A 49 -6.40 2.20 3.69
C GLN A 49 -4.91 1.82 3.62
N ALA A 50 -4.09 2.72 3.06
CA ALA A 50 -2.64 2.67 3.21
C ALA A 50 -2.14 3.72 4.19
N ASN A 51 -1.05 3.38 4.88
CA ASN A 51 -0.42 4.23 5.87
C ASN A 51 0.99 4.62 5.44
N THR A 52 1.35 5.88 5.67
CA THR A 52 2.67 6.42 5.41
C THR A 52 3.21 7.04 6.70
N TRP A 53 4.00 6.26 7.44
CA TRP A 53 4.70 6.74 8.62
C TRP A 53 5.99 7.46 8.25
N THR A 54 6.33 8.53 8.98
CA THR A 54 7.30 9.53 8.52
C THR A 54 8.63 9.53 9.28
N GLU A 55 8.96 8.47 10.03
CA GLU A 55 10.21 8.40 10.82
C GLU A 55 11.46 8.60 9.96
N TYR A 56 11.43 8.15 8.71
CA TYR A 56 12.51 8.30 7.72
C TYR A 56 12.13 9.22 6.56
N ILE A 57 11.05 10.00 6.68
CA ILE A 57 10.53 10.87 5.62
C ILE A 57 10.59 12.33 6.10
N SER A 58 11.67 13.02 5.74
CA SER A 58 11.98 14.36 6.26
C SER A 58 11.33 15.52 5.50
N ASP A 59 10.80 15.26 4.30
CA ASP A 59 10.15 16.29 3.48
C ASP A 59 8.98 15.73 2.67
N PHE A 60 8.17 16.64 2.15
CA PHE A 60 6.96 16.29 1.39
C PHE A 60 7.28 15.68 0.01
N LYS A 61 8.43 16.00 -0.59
CA LYS A 61 8.83 15.39 -1.87
C LYS A 61 9.01 13.88 -1.70
N LYS A 62 9.58 13.47 -0.57
CA LYS A 62 9.72 12.06 -0.24
C LYS A 62 8.38 11.42 0.12
N VAL A 63 7.45 12.11 0.79
CA VAL A 63 6.06 11.59 0.96
C VAL A 63 5.45 11.27 -0.40
N GLN A 64 5.52 12.21 -1.36
CA GLN A 64 5.00 12.01 -2.71
C GLN A 64 5.68 10.83 -3.43
N TYR A 65 7.00 10.69 -3.30
CA TYR A 65 7.75 9.56 -3.86
C TYR A 65 7.33 8.22 -3.24
N MET A 66 7.05 8.17 -1.94
CA MET A 66 6.60 6.95 -1.29
C MET A 66 5.16 6.60 -1.70
N ASP A 67 4.28 7.58 -1.82
CA ASP A 67 2.86 7.30 -2.08
C ASP A 67 2.55 7.06 -3.56
N ILE A 68 3.20 7.78 -4.48
CA ILE A 68 2.92 7.72 -5.92
C ILE A 68 3.97 6.82 -6.59
N PRO A 69 3.56 5.80 -7.39
CA PRO A 69 2.21 5.54 -7.91
C PRO A 69 1.37 4.53 -7.10
N ARG A 70 1.84 4.04 -5.95
CA ARG A 70 1.16 2.98 -5.17
C ARG A 70 -0.25 3.36 -4.71
N ILE A 71 -0.52 4.66 -4.49
CA ILE A 71 -1.85 5.15 -4.16
C ILE A 71 -2.86 4.95 -5.30
N ALA A 72 -2.41 4.96 -6.56
CA ALA A 72 -3.29 4.67 -7.70
C ALA A 72 -3.72 3.19 -7.70
N ALA A 73 -2.80 2.27 -7.41
CA ALA A 73 -3.10 0.85 -7.25
C ALA A 73 -4.11 0.60 -6.11
N LEU A 74 -3.91 1.25 -4.96
CA LEU A 74 -4.87 1.19 -3.86
C LEU A 74 -6.25 1.75 -4.27
N SER A 75 -6.27 2.85 -5.03
CA SER A 75 -7.52 3.47 -5.47
C SER A 75 -8.30 2.55 -6.39
N GLU A 76 -7.62 1.82 -7.27
CA GLU A 76 -8.26 0.80 -8.13
C GLU A 76 -8.83 -0.34 -7.30
N ILE A 77 -8.10 -0.84 -6.30
CA ILE A 77 -8.57 -1.87 -5.36
C ILE A 77 -9.81 -1.40 -4.57
N ALA A 78 -9.85 -0.12 -4.20
CA ALA A 78 -10.94 0.45 -3.42
C ALA A 78 -12.22 0.70 -4.24
N TRP A 79 -12.11 0.82 -5.57
CA TRP A 79 -13.18 1.36 -6.41
C TRP A 79 -13.66 0.42 -7.51
N THR A 80 -12.74 -0.26 -8.20
CA THR A 80 -13.07 -1.05 -9.38
C THR A 80 -13.70 -2.38 -8.95
N PRO A 81 -14.89 -2.75 -9.46
CA PRO A 81 -15.45 -4.08 -9.25
C PRO A 81 -14.46 -5.15 -9.71
N LYS A 82 -14.35 -6.23 -8.93
CA LYS A 82 -13.58 -7.41 -9.28
C LYS A 82 -14.19 -8.15 -10.47
#